data_AF-M3VVB3-F1
#
_entry.id   AF-M3VVB3-F1
#
_cell.length_a   1.000
_cell.length_b   1.000
_cell.length_c   1.000
_cell.angle_alpha   90.00
_cell.angle_beta   90.00
_cell.angle_gamma   90.00
#
_symmetry.space_group_name_H-M   'P 1'
#
loop_
_entity.id
_entity.type
_entity.pdbx_description
1 polymer ?
#
loop_
_entity_poly.entity_id
_entity_poly.type
_entity_poly.pdbx_seq_one_letter_code
_entity_poly.pdbx_strand_id
1 'polypeptide(L)'
;VEGWGPFDLVYGSTPPVGHACDHPPVWYLLQFHRVLQYARPRPARQQPFFWMFVDNLVLTQEDRTVATRFLEADPVTIQDICGRTIQNVNAVHVWSNIPAVRSKHSALVSQEALSSLAQDRRRMKPPAQGPAKLVKNCFLPLREYFKCFSTGLTSSL
;
A
#
# COMPACT_ATOMS: atom_id res chain seq x y z
N VAL A 1 -10.54 -13.54 -12.95
CA VAL A 1 -10.25 -12.09 -13.09
C VAL A 1 -10.84 -11.56 -14.38
N GLU A 2 -10.48 -12.10 -15.55
CA GLU A 2 -11.00 -11.60 -16.85
C GLU A 2 -12.53 -11.61 -16.97
N GLY A 3 -13.22 -12.58 -16.37
CA GLY A 3 -14.69 -12.65 -16.34
C GLY A 3 -15.39 -11.64 -15.42
N TRP A 4 -14.66 -10.84 -14.63
CA TRP A 4 -15.23 -9.85 -13.70
C TRP A 4 -15.37 -8.45 -14.31
N GLY A 5 -14.94 -8.27 -15.55
CA GLY A 5 -14.91 -6.99 -16.23
C GLY A 5 -13.52 -6.33 -16.21
N PRO A 6 -13.35 -5.21 -16.92
CA PRO A 6 -12.10 -4.46 -16.94
C PRO A 6 -11.84 -3.78 -15.60
N PHE A 7 -10.56 -3.62 -15.25
CA PHE A 7 -10.12 -2.95 -14.04
C PHE A 7 -9.36 -1.68 -14.37
N ASP A 8 -9.63 -0.62 -13.62
CA ASP A 8 -8.90 0.65 -13.67
C ASP A 8 -7.84 0.77 -12.57
N LEU A 9 -8.05 0.06 -11.45
CA LEU A 9 -7.20 0.07 -10.27
C LEU A 9 -7.10 -1.33 -9.67
N VAL A 10 -5.88 -1.78 -9.40
CA VAL A 10 -5.61 -3.01 -8.63
C VAL A 10 -4.93 -2.66 -7.32
N TYR A 11 -5.55 -3.01 -6.21
CA TYR A 11 -4.98 -2.81 -4.87
C TYR A 11 -4.67 -4.14 -4.20
N GLY A 12 -3.48 -4.24 -3.62
CA GLY A 12 -3.08 -5.38 -2.79
C GLY A 12 -2.35 -4.91 -1.55
N SER A 13 -2.42 -5.70 -0.50
CA SER A 13 -1.63 -5.46 0.70
C SER A 13 -1.26 -6.76 1.39
N THR A 14 -0.11 -6.75 2.05
CA THR A 14 0.20 -7.80 3.02
C THR A 14 -0.77 -7.72 4.21
N PRO A 15 -0.97 -8.81 4.96
CA PRO A 15 -1.71 -8.77 6.21
C PRO A 15 -1.07 -7.78 7.21
N PRO A 16 -1.85 -7.23 8.16
CA PRO A 16 -1.31 -6.44 9.26
C PRO A 16 -0.37 -7.27 10.15
N VAL A 17 0.60 -6.61 10.77
CA VAL A 17 1.48 -7.25 11.77
C VAL A 17 0.63 -7.85 12.90
N GLY A 18 0.95 -9.07 13.31
CA GLY A 18 0.30 -9.75 14.44
C GLY A 18 -1.02 -10.46 14.12
N HIS A 19 -1.50 -10.42 12.87
CA HIS A 19 -2.54 -11.33 12.41
C HIS A 19 -1.93 -12.67 12.02
N ALA A 20 -2.55 -13.77 12.48
CA ALA A 20 -2.21 -15.10 11.99
C ALA A 20 -2.52 -15.16 10.50
N CYS A 21 -1.57 -15.66 9.71
CA CYS A 21 -1.75 -15.87 8.28
C CYS A 21 -1.25 -17.26 7.92
N ASP A 22 -2.06 -17.96 7.14
CA ASP A 22 -1.79 -19.33 6.69
C ASP A 22 -0.64 -19.39 5.68
N HIS A 23 -0.17 -18.23 5.22
CA HIS A 23 0.83 -18.10 4.18
C HIS A 23 1.98 -17.15 4.55
N PRO A 24 3.20 -17.43 4.08
CA PRO A 24 4.34 -16.52 4.23
C PRO A 24 4.06 -15.14 3.60
N PRO A 25 4.63 -14.04 4.13
CA PRO A 25 4.41 -12.69 3.61
C PRO A 25 4.64 -12.51 2.10
N VAL A 26 5.68 -13.13 1.54
CA VAL A 26 6.01 -13.07 0.11
C VAL A 26 4.93 -13.68 -0.78
N TRP A 27 4.12 -14.61 -0.26
CA TRP A 27 3.04 -15.23 -1.02
C TRP A 27 2.03 -14.19 -1.51
N TYR A 28 1.67 -13.22 -0.66
CA TYR A 28 0.71 -12.16 -1.01
C TYR A 28 1.22 -11.27 -2.15
N LEU A 29 2.52 -10.98 -2.19
CA LEU A 29 3.17 -10.25 -3.27
C LEU A 29 3.08 -11.03 -4.60
N LEU A 30 3.42 -12.31 -4.59
CA LEU A 30 3.40 -13.15 -5.79
C LEU A 30 1.98 -13.31 -6.34
N GLN A 31 0.99 -13.49 -5.45
CA GLN A 31 -0.42 -13.55 -5.84
C GLN A 31 -0.92 -12.22 -6.39
N PHE A 32 -0.53 -11.11 -5.77
CA PHE A 32 -0.84 -9.78 -6.27
C PHE A 32 -0.27 -9.59 -7.68
N HIS A 33 1.02 -9.91 -7.89
CA HIS A 33 1.64 -9.80 -9.21
C HIS A 33 0.90 -10.66 -10.25
N ARG A 34 0.50 -11.88 -9.91
CA ARG A 34 -0.30 -12.74 -10.80
C ARG A 34 -1.63 -12.09 -11.19
N VAL A 35 -2.38 -11.57 -10.22
CA VAL A 35 -3.67 -10.89 -10.47
C VAL A 35 -3.47 -9.60 -11.26
N LEU A 36 -2.41 -8.85 -10.99
CA LEU A 36 -2.06 -7.63 -11.70
C LEU A 36 -1.88 -7.88 -13.20
N GLN A 37 -1.22 -8.99 -13.58
CA GLN A 37 -1.07 -9.34 -15.00
C GLN A 37 -2.42 -9.69 -15.66
N TYR A 38 -3.32 -10.39 -14.96
CA TYR A 38 -4.66 -10.69 -15.49
C TYR A 38 -5.57 -9.46 -15.58
N ALA A 39 -5.37 -8.46 -14.73
CA ALA A 39 -6.15 -7.23 -14.72
C ALA A 39 -5.63 -6.17 -15.70
N ARG A 40 -4.42 -6.34 -16.23
CA ARG A 40 -3.77 -5.36 -17.11
C ARG A 40 -4.58 -5.19 -18.40
N PRO A 41 -4.94 -3.95 -18.79
CA PRO A 41 -5.69 -3.73 -20.01
C PRO A 41 -4.86 -4.09 -21.25
N ARG A 42 -5.55 -4.49 -22.32
CA ARG A 42 -4.91 -4.76 -23.61
C ARG A 42 -4.21 -3.50 -24.13
N PRO A 43 -3.01 -3.60 -24.74
CA PRO A 43 -2.23 -2.45 -25.21
C PRO A 43 -2.98 -1.50 -26.17
N ALA A 44 -3.99 -2.01 -26.88
CA ALA A 44 -4.81 -1.22 -27.79
C ALA A 44 -5.77 -0.23 -27.09
N ARG A 45 -5.98 -0.34 -25.77
CA ARG A 45 -6.85 0.57 -25.01
C ARG A 45 -6.00 1.62 -24.30
N GLN A 46 -6.18 2.89 -24.65
CA GLN A 46 -5.52 4.04 -23.99
C GLN A 46 -6.13 4.39 -22.62
N GLN A 47 -6.71 3.42 -21.91
CA GLN A 47 -7.35 3.67 -20.63
C GLN A 47 -6.29 3.77 -19.52
N PRO A 48 -6.36 4.79 -18.65
CA PRO A 48 -5.44 4.88 -17.51
C PRO A 48 -5.64 3.68 -16.59
N PHE A 49 -4.55 3.00 -16.24
CA PHE A 49 -4.55 1.84 -15.38
C PHE A 49 -3.57 2.03 -14.23
N PHE A 50 -4.07 1.87 -13.02
CA PHE A 50 -3.31 2.08 -11.80
C PHE A 50 -3.19 0.80 -10.98
N TRP A 51 -2.13 0.72 -10.18
CA TRP A 51 -1.96 -0.34 -9.21
C TRP A 51 -1.19 0.16 -7.99
N MET A 52 -1.43 -0.48 -6.86
CA MET A 52 -0.75 -0.21 -5.61
C MET A 52 -0.63 -1.49 -4.79
N PHE A 53 0.59 -1.75 -4.30
CA PHE A 53 0.87 -2.79 -3.33
C PHE A 53 1.41 -2.17 -2.04
N VAL A 54 0.83 -2.56 -0.90
CA VAL A 54 1.18 -2.04 0.42
C VAL A 54 1.73 -3.15 1.31
N ASP A 55 2.96 -2.97 1.80
CA ASP A 55 3.54 -3.82 2.83
C ASP A 55 3.39 -3.17 4.21
N ASN A 56 2.78 -3.92 5.12
CA ASN A 56 2.58 -3.56 6.52
C ASN A 56 3.82 -3.84 7.39
N LEU A 57 5.02 -3.75 6.83
CA LEU A 57 6.31 -4.07 7.47
C LEU A 57 6.45 -5.55 7.86
N VAL A 58 5.86 -6.44 7.06
CA VAL A 58 5.97 -7.89 7.25
C VAL A 58 6.94 -8.54 6.27
N LEU A 59 7.27 -7.86 5.17
CA LEU A 59 8.28 -8.32 4.22
C LEU A 59 9.71 -8.12 4.75
N THR A 60 10.57 -9.11 4.55
CA THR A 60 12.00 -9.01 4.85
C THR A 60 12.73 -8.09 3.86
N GLN A 61 14.01 -7.81 4.09
CA GLN A 61 14.82 -7.04 3.13
C GLN A 61 14.95 -7.77 1.77
N GLU A 62 15.09 -9.10 1.82
CA GLU A 62 15.15 -9.93 0.62
C GLU A 62 13.82 -9.91 -0.13
N ASP A 63 12.70 -10.08 0.57
CA ASP A 63 11.36 -10.00 -0.02
C ASP A 63 11.09 -8.65 -0.66
N ARG A 64 11.54 -7.55 -0.03
CA ARG A 64 11.42 -6.20 -0.59
C ARG A 64 12.24 -6.04 -1.87
N THR A 65 13.43 -6.62 -1.92
CA THR A 65 14.26 -6.64 -3.14
C THR A 65 13.57 -7.42 -4.26
N VAL A 66 12.95 -8.56 -3.92
CA VAL A 66 12.13 -9.34 -4.87
C VAL A 66 10.92 -8.52 -5.33
N ALA A 67 10.21 -7.83 -4.43
CA ALA A 67 9.08 -6.97 -4.75
C ALA A 67 9.44 -5.87 -5.74
N THR A 68 10.54 -5.16 -5.52
CA THR A 68 11.04 -4.13 -6.44
C THR A 68 11.31 -4.68 -7.84
N ARG A 69 11.90 -5.88 -7.93
CA ARG A 69 12.17 -6.53 -9.23
C ARG A 69 10.90 -6.98 -9.94
N PHE A 70 9.96 -7.58 -9.22
CA PHE A 70 8.70 -8.08 -9.81
C PHE A 70 7.73 -6.95 -10.18
N LEU A 71 7.71 -5.88 -9.41
CA LEU A 71 6.80 -4.74 -9.63
C LEU A 71 7.44 -3.64 -10.49
N GLU A 72 8.72 -3.77 -10.84
CA GLU A 72 9.50 -2.80 -11.63
C GLU A 72 9.40 -1.37 -11.07
N ALA A 73 9.33 -1.25 -9.73
CA ALA A 73 9.14 0.01 -9.03
C ALA A 73 9.85 -0.02 -7.68
N ASP A 74 10.36 1.14 -7.25
CA ASP A 74 10.97 1.26 -5.92
C ASP A 74 9.91 1.46 -4.83
N PRO A 75 10.12 0.92 -3.62
CA PRO A 75 9.25 1.16 -2.49
C PRO A 75 9.33 2.62 -2.04
N VAL A 76 8.18 3.15 -1.67
CA VAL A 76 8.05 4.42 -0.96
C VAL A 76 7.61 4.14 0.46
N THR A 77 8.41 4.55 1.44
CA THR A 77 8.05 4.46 2.85
C THR A 77 7.10 5.61 3.20
N ILE A 78 5.92 5.29 3.71
CA ILE A 78 4.95 6.26 4.21
C ILE A 78 4.83 6.07 5.70
N GLN A 79 5.02 7.16 6.44
CA GLN A 79 4.92 7.19 7.89
C GLN A 79 3.90 8.21 8.35
N ASP A 80 3.19 7.89 9.43
CA ASP A 80 2.41 8.84 10.22
C ASP A 80 3.06 8.95 11.59
N ILE A 81 3.45 10.18 11.92
CA ILE A 81 3.95 10.55 13.24
C ILE A 81 2.73 11.09 14.00
N CYS A 82 1.89 10.17 14.47
CA CYS A 82 0.70 10.55 15.23
C CYS A 82 1.11 10.82 16.70
N GLY A 83 1.66 12.01 16.95
CA GLY A 83 2.05 12.51 18.27
C GLY A 83 3.56 12.63 18.49
N ARG A 84 3.95 13.31 19.58
CA ARG A 84 5.35 13.65 19.91
C ARG A 84 6.19 12.46 20.41
N THR A 85 5.62 11.26 20.47
CA THR A 85 6.26 10.07 21.07
C THR A 85 6.58 9.05 19.98
N ILE A 86 7.84 8.61 19.92
CA ILE A 86 8.38 7.64 18.95
C ILE A 86 7.61 6.30 18.95
N GLN A 87 6.86 6.02 20.02
CA GLN A 87 6.10 4.78 20.25
C GLN A 87 4.84 4.61 19.37
N ASN A 88 4.38 5.66 18.66
CA ASN A 88 3.20 5.61 17.79
C ASN A 88 3.52 5.95 16.32
N VAL A 89 4.75 5.71 15.88
CA VAL A 89 5.09 5.86 14.47
C VAL A 89 4.44 4.71 13.70
N ASN A 90 3.59 5.02 12.73
CA ASN A 90 2.92 4.03 11.90
C ASN A 90 3.55 4.08 10.52
N ALA A 91 4.26 3.04 10.08
CA ALA A 91 4.90 3.00 8.77
C ALA A 91 4.41 1.83 7.90
N VAL A 92 4.48 2.04 6.58
CA VAL A 92 4.23 1.06 5.51
C VAL A 92 5.18 1.30 4.34
N HIS A 93 5.51 0.25 3.59
CA HIS A 93 6.15 0.39 2.28
C HIS A 93 5.08 0.31 1.20
N VAL A 94 5.20 1.14 0.16
CA VAL A 94 4.23 1.22 -0.94
C VAL A 94 4.94 1.15 -2.28
N TRP A 95 4.49 0.25 -3.15
CA TRP A 95 4.85 0.20 -4.57
C TRP A 95 3.63 0.61 -5.38
N SER A 96 3.79 1.52 -6.33
CA SER A 96 2.66 2.00 -7.13
C SER A 96 3.12 2.74 -8.38
N ASN A 97 2.29 2.71 -9.42
CA ASN A 97 2.43 3.58 -10.59
C ASN A 97 1.62 4.89 -10.46
N ILE A 98 0.98 5.16 -9.31
CA ILE A 98 0.26 6.41 -9.09
C ILE A 98 1.27 7.57 -8.96
N PRO A 99 1.17 8.63 -9.79
CA PRO A 99 2.22 9.65 -9.91
C PRO A 99 2.67 10.29 -8.59
N ALA A 100 1.73 10.71 -7.73
CA ALA A 100 2.08 11.41 -6.50
C ALA A 100 2.63 10.50 -5.38
N VAL A 101 2.55 9.17 -5.54
CA VAL A 101 3.14 8.24 -4.57
C VAL A 101 4.66 8.27 -4.67
N ARG A 102 5.19 8.31 -5.91
CA ARG A 102 6.63 8.36 -6.17
C ARG A 102 7.28 9.67 -5.70
N SER A 103 6.52 10.77 -5.67
CA SER A 103 7.01 12.08 -5.21
C SER A 103 7.15 12.18 -3.68
N LYS A 104 6.45 11.32 -2.92
CA LYS A 104 6.51 11.31 -1.46
C LYS A 104 7.70 10.48 -0.97
N HIS A 105 8.92 10.89 -1.29
CA HIS A 105 10.10 10.38 -0.58
C HIS A 105 10.04 10.87 0.88
N SER A 106 9.37 10.12 1.75
CA SER A 106 9.44 10.38 3.19
C SER A 106 10.89 10.22 3.63
N ALA A 107 11.37 11.15 4.46
CA ALA A 107 12.73 11.24 4.94
C ALA A 107 13.32 9.86 5.28
N LEU A 108 14.59 9.63 4.89
CA LEU A 108 15.36 8.42 5.17
C LEU A 108 15.20 7.97 6.62
N VAL A 109 14.27 7.05 6.87
CA VAL A 109 14.18 6.35 8.16
C VAL A 109 15.23 5.26 8.13
N SER A 110 16.07 5.19 9.16
CA SER A 110 17.01 4.07 9.30
C SER A 110 16.23 2.75 9.32
N GLN A 111 16.71 1.78 8.55
CA GLN A 111 16.17 0.42 8.49
C GLN A 111 16.04 -0.21 9.88
N GLU A 112 16.91 0.18 10.81
CA GLU A 112 16.91 -0.26 12.21
C GLU A 112 15.65 0.24 12.94
N ALA A 113 15.27 1.50 12.73
CA ALA A 113 14.08 2.09 13.36
C ALA A 113 12.79 1.41 12.87
N LEU A 114 12.70 1.08 11.58
CA LEU A 114 11.56 0.33 11.02
C LEU A 114 11.50 -1.11 11.56
N SER A 115 12.66 -1.74 11.77
CA SER A 115 12.74 -3.10 12.30
C SER A 115 12.31 -3.15 13.77
N SER A 116 12.76 -2.19 14.58
CA SER A 116 12.28 -1.99 15.96
C SER A 116 10.78 -1.74 16.01
N LEU A 117 10.25 -0.92 15.10
CA LEU A 117 8.82 -0.64 15.00
C LEU A 117 8.00 -1.91 14.68
N ALA A 118 8.49 -2.73 13.75
CA ALA A 118 7.84 -3.98 13.40
C ALA A 118 7.84 -4.97 14.58
N GLN A 119 8.93 -5.02 15.37
CA GLN A 119 9.01 -5.83 16.58
C GLN A 119 8.06 -5.33 17.68
N ASP A 120 7.99 -4.02 17.90
CA ASP A 120 7.08 -3.42 18.87
C ASP A 120 5.61 -3.71 18.51
N ARG A 121 5.26 -3.59 17.22
CA ARG A 121 3.92 -3.96 16.72
C ARG A 121 3.57 -5.44 16.92
N ARG A 122 4.54 -6.36 16.89
CA ARG A 122 4.29 -7.79 17.18
C ARG A 122 3.97 -8.03 18.65
N ARG A 123 4.50 -7.19 19.56
CA ARG A 123 4.32 -7.32 21.01
C ARG A 123 3.10 -6.55 21.53
N MET A 124 2.70 -5.47 20.84
CA MET A 124 1.58 -4.64 21.25
C MET A 124 0.24 -5.11 20.67
N LYS A 125 -0.85 -4.82 21.39
CA LYS A 125 -2.22 -4.96 20.87
C LYS A 125 -2.38 -4.09 19.62
N PRO A 126 -3.01 -4.57 18.53
CA PRO A 126 -3.12 -3.81 17.29
C PRO A 126 -3.75 -2.43 17.57
N PRO A 127 -3.17 -1.34 17.04
CA PRO A 127 -3.67 0.01 17.29
C PRO A 127 -5.12 0.13 16.79
N ALA A 128 -5.91 0.96 17.47
CA ALA A 128 -7.32 1.22 17.13
C ALA A 128 -7.50 1.82 15.71
N GLN A 129 -6.43 2.32 15.09
CA GLN A 129 -6.41 2.81 13.72
C GLN A 129 -5.42 2.01 12.87
N GLY A 130 -5.96 1.36 11.84
CA GLY A 130 -5.19 0.57 10.91
C GLY A 130 -4.34 1.41 9.94
N PRO A 131 -3.44 0.76 9.20
CA PRO A 131 -2.59 1.37 8.18
C PRO A 131 -3.37 2.04 7.02
N ALA A 132 -4.68 1.82 6.93
CA ALA A 132 -5.57 2.43 5.95
C ALA A 132 -5.53 3.98 5.94
N LYS A 133 -5.26 4.62 7.10
CA LYS A 133 -5.10 6.09 7.14
C LYS A 133 -3.84 6.57 6.40
N LEU A 134 -2.77 5.79 6.42
CA LEU A 134 -1.48 6.15 5.80
C LEU A 134 -1.60 6.25 4.29
N VAL A 135 -2.30 5.29 3.70
CA VAL A 135 -2.36 5.13 2.24
C VAL A 135 -3.54 5.88 1.61
N LYS A 136 -4.51 6.35 2.40
CA LYS A 136 -5.67 7.11 1.88
C LYS A 136 -5.24 8.29 1.00
N ASN A 137 -4.21 9.02 1.43
CA ASN A 137 -3.72 10.19 0.71
C ASN A 137 -2.95 9.85 -0.57
N CYS A 138 -2.63 8.57 -0.80
CA CYS A 138 -2.00 8.11 -2.04
C CYS A 138 -3.00 8.00 -3.19
N PHE A 139 -4.29 7.89 -2.90
CA PHE A 139 -5.34 7.81 -3.92
C PHE A 139 -5.91 9.17 -4.33
N LEU A 140 -5.54 10.27 -3.65
CA LEU A 140 -6.01 11.61 -3.99
C LEU A 140 -5.76 12.03 -5.45
N PRO A 141 -4.60 11.73 -6.07
CA PRO A 141 -4.35 12.07 -7.48
C PRO A 141 -5.30 11.38 -8.45
N LEU A 142 -5.89 10.24 -8.07
CA LEU A 142 -6.83 9.51 -8.92
C LEU A 142 -8.10 10.29 -9.21
N ARG A 143 -8.38 11.35 -8.44
CA ARG A 143 -9.49 12.29 -8.69
C ARG A 143 -9.40 13.00 -10.04
N GLU A 144 -8.20 13.12 -10.61
CA GLU A 144 -7.98 13.73 -11.93
C GLU A 144 -8.32 12.75 -13.07
N TYR A 145 -8.39 11.45 -12.78
CA TYR A 145 -8.61 10.38 -13.77
C TYR A 145 -10.03 9.80 -13.70
N PHE A 146 -10.67 9.86 -12.54
CA PHE A 146 -11.98 9.25 -12.31
C PHE A 146 -13.03 10.25 -11.84
N LYS A 147 -14.29 9.92 -12.11
CA LYS A 147 -15.43 10.69 -11.63
C LYS A 147 -15.45 10.72 -10.10
N CYS A 148 -15.39 11.93 -9.54
CA CYS A 148 -15.50 12.14 -8.10
C CYS A 148 -16.96 12.26 -7.69
N PHE A 149 -17.35 11.49 -6.68
CA PHE A 149 -18.64 11.65 -6.00
C PHE A 149 -18.37 12.33 -4.66
N SER A 150 -18.88 13.54 -4.46
CA SER A 150 -18.96 14.11 -3.13
C SER A 150 -20.13 13.46 -2.41
N THR A 151 -19.87 12.85 -1.25
CA THR A 151 -20.91 12.77 -0.23
C THR A 151 -21.13 14.20 0.24
N GLY A 152 -22.09 14.90 -0.35
CA GLY A 152 -22.69 16.01 0.37
C GLY A 152 -23.10 15.45 1.71
N LEU A 153 -22.49 15.94 2.80
CA LEU A 153 -23.19 15.90 4.07
C LEU A 153 -24.52 16.58 3.76
N THR A 154 -25.59 15.81 3.68
CA THR A 154 -26.91 16.34 3.98
C THR A 154 -26.82 16.82 5.41
N SER A 155 -26.36 18.07 5.59
CA SER A 155 -26.73 18.87 6.74
C SER A 155 -28.22 19.10 6.59
N SER A 156 -29.00 18.12 7.02
CA SER A 156 -30.41 18.31 7.30
C SER A 156 -30.47 19.37 8.39
N LEU A 157 -31.04 20.52 8.02
CA LEU A 157 -31.48 21.58 8.91
C LEU A 157 -32.43 21.04 9.98
#